data_AF-A0A1H6V1B6-F1
#
_entry.id   AF-A0A1H6V1B6-F1
#
_cell.length_a   1.000
_cell.length_b   1.000
_cell.length_c   1.000
_cell.angle_alpha   90.00
_cell.angle_beta   90.00
_cell.angle_gamma   90.00
#
_symmetry.space_group_name_H-M   'P 1'
#
loop_
_entity.id
_entity.type
_entity.pdbx_description
1 polymer ?
#
loop_
_entity_poly.entity_id
_entity_poly.type
_entity_poly.pdbx_seq_one_letter_code
_entity_poly.pdbx_strand_id
1 'polypeptide(L)'
;MNVEETLKHLGNHWDLYCLAGDGEYSFDKAKKYLMEECGKPESTARAKMSAFRYARDSLIKISGDGKRYSIDSEKVNLLEALVDEVIHFSDFDYRCNQMKEWEELYRSQSEETEDWMEHYYDLKMLNEKQQTRLFREKQEIRKDSAKAIAGISEKVMLLANDCDKRLQNLEQRDFMEKGLPFIERVKIFFQMKLGLIPINEYRKMELEVFQVSDELKEIQKNFGGED
;
A
#
# COMPACT_ATOMS: atom_id res chain seq x y z
N MET A 1 -19.22 0.81 47.31
CA MET A 1 -20.57 0.21 47.40
C MET A 1 -20.54 -0.79 48.53
N ASN A 2 -21.52 -0.80 49.43
CA ASN A 2 -21.60 -1.85 50.45
C ASN A 2 -22.45 -3.03 49.90
N VAL A 3 -21.83 -4.19 49.67
CA VAL A 3 -22.47 -5.35 49.04
C VAL A 3 -23.68 -5.84 49.85
N GLU A 4 -23.55 -5.97 51.17
CA GLU A 4 -24.63 -6.46 52.03
C GLU A 4 -25.85 -5.54 52.00
N GLU A 5 -25.63 -4.23 52.16
CA GLU A 5 -26.71 -3.24 52.13
C GLU A 5 -27.33 -3.11 50.72
N THR A 6 -26.52 -3.26 49.67
CA THR A 6 -26.99 -3.28 48.27
C THR A 6 -27.91 -4.49 48.03
N LEU A 7 -27.53 -5.68 48.49
CA LEU A 7 -28.34 -6.90 48.34
C LEU A 7 -29.63 -6.84 49.17
N LYS A 8 -29.58 -6.31 50.40
CA LYS A 8 -30.78 -6.05 51.21
C LYS A 8 -31.73 -5.08 50.50
N HIS A 9 -31.20 -4.00 49.95
CA HIS A 9 -31.98 -3.02 49.20
C HIS A 9 -32.62 -3.64 47.95
N LEU A 10 -31.84 -4.42 47.18
CA LEU A 10 -32.32 -5.17 46.02
C LEU A 10 -33.49 -6.09 46.39
N GLY A 11 -33.35 -6.89 47.45
CA GLY A 11 -34.41 -7.79 47.92
C GLY A 11 -35.66 -7.05 48.40
N ASN A 12 -35.51 -5.97 49.17
CA ASN A 12 -36.64 -5.19 49.70
C ASN A 12 -37.46 -4.47 48.63
N HIS A 13 -36.81 -4.13 47.51
CA HIS A 13 -37.39 -3.38 46.40
C HIS A 13 -37.42 -4.17 45.09
N TRP A 14 -37.40 -5.50 45.15
CA TRP A 14 -37.33 -6.39 43.99
C TRP A 14 -38.35 -6.03 42.90
N ASP A 15 -39.61 -5.78 43.27
CA ASP A 15 -40.69 -5.38 42.35
C ASP A 15 -40.31 -4.18 41.46
N LEU A 16 -39.59 -3.20 42.02
CA LEU A 16 -39.19 -1.98 41.34
C LEU A 16 -37.95 -2.18 40.46
N TYR A 17 -37.07 -3.08 40.87
CA TYR A 17 -35.92 -3.50 40.07
C TYR A 17 -36.35 -4.34 38.86
N CYS A 18 -37.30 -5.26 39.03
CA CYS A 18 -37.90 -5.98 37.92
C CYS A 18 -38.51 -5.02 36.90
N LEU A 19 -39.26 -4.02 37.37
CA LEU A 19 -39.85 -3.01 36.49
C LEU A 19 -38.77 -2.24 35.71
N ALA A 20 -37.65 -1.88 36.35
CA ALA A 20 -36.54 -1.18 35.69
C ALA A 20 -35.67 -2.06 34.79
N GLY A 21 -35.84 -3.39 34.84
CA GLY A 21 -35.17 -4.32 33.92
C GLY A 21 -35.55 -4.07 32.45
N ASP A 22 -36.77 -3.57 32.22
CA ASP A 22 -37.30 -3.30 30.88
C ASP A 22 -36.91 -1.91 30.33
N GLY A 23 -36.19 -1.09 31.11
CA GLY A 23 -35.71 0.24 30.69
C GLY A 23 -35.95 1.36 31.70
N GLU A 24 -36.16 2.58 31.21
CA GLU A 24 -36.35 3.76 32.05
C GLU A 24 -37.83 3.97 32.42
N TYR A 25 -38.11 4.16 33.71
CA TYR A 25 -39.46 4.33 34.24
C TYR A 25 -39.60 5.60 35.08
N SER A 26 -40.78 6.23 35.04
CA SER A 26 -41.09 7.34 35.94
C SER A 26 -41.47 6.83 37.33
N PHE A 27 -41.13 7.59 38.37
CA PHE A 27 -41.52 7.25 39.74
C PHE A 27 -43.04 7.19 39.91
N ASP A 28 -43.80 8.00 39.16
CA ASP A 28 -45.27 7.97 39.19
C ASP A 28 -45.82 6.67 38.59
N LYS A 29 -45.25 6.20 37.47
CA LYS A 29 -45.64 4.93 36.85
C LYS A 29 -45.28 3.75 37.75
N ALA A 30 -44.11 3.78 38.37
CA ALA A 30 -43.69 2.77 39.33
C ALA A 30 -44.57 2.74 40.60
N LYS A 31 -44.98 3.91 41.12
CA LYS A 31 -45.93 4.00 42.23
C LYS A 31 -47.28 3.36 41.86
N LYS A 32 -47.80 3.64 40.66
CA LYS A 32 -49.04 3.01 40.16
C LYS A 32 -48.89 1.50 40.04
N TYR A 33 -47.79 1.02 39.47
CA TYR A 33 -47.47 -0.41 39.40
C TYR A 33 -47.48 -1.09 40.78
N LEU A 34 -46.87 -0.48 41.80
CA LEU A 34 -46.92 -1.02 43.16
C LEU A 34 -48.35 -1.12 43.73
N MET A 35 -49.24 -0.20 43.35
CA MET A 35 -50.61 -0.17 43.85
C MET A 35 -51.53 -1.13 43.10
N GLU A 36 -51.46 -1.10 41.77
CA GLU A 36 -52.37 -1.81 40.87
C GLU A 36 -51.95 -3.27 40.69
N GLU A 37 -50.67 -3.51 40.39
CA GLU A 37 -50.16 -4.85 40.09
C GLU A 37 -49.65 -5.57 41.34
N CYS A 38 -48.95 -4.87 42.24
CA CYS A 38 -48.41 -5.47 43.47
C CYS A 38 -49.38 -5.39 44.67
N GLY A 39 -50.59 -4.83 44.48
CA GLY A 39 -51.65 -4.75 45.49
C GLY A 39 -51.28 -3.97 46.75
N LYS A 40 -50.30 -3.05 46.70
CA LYS A 40 -49.85 -2.30 47.88
C LYS A 40 -50.77 -1.10 48.14
N PRO A 41 -51.21 -0.88 49.39
CA PRO A 41 -51.91 0.36 49.75
C PRO A 41 -51.09 1.59 49.41
N GLU A 42 -51.75 2.71 49.10
CA GLU A 42 -51.05 3.92 48.65
C GLU A 42 -49.98 4.41 49.64
N SER A 43 -50.27 4.36 50.95
CA SER A 43 -49.31 4.73 52.00
C SER A 43 -48.03 3.89 51.94
N THR A 44 -48.18 2.57 51.75
CA THR A 44 -47.08 1.61 51.61
C THR A 44 -46.32 1.82 50.32
N ALA A 45 -47.02 2.03 49.20
CA ALA A 45 -46.39 2.32 47.91
C ALA A 45 -45.56 3.62 48.00
N ARG A 46 -46.11 4.67 48.61
CA ARG A 46 -45.40 5.94 48.83
C ARG A 46 -44.15 5.77 49.69
N ALA A 47 -44.25 5.02 50.80
CA ALA A 47 -43.12 4.73 51.67
C ALA A 47 -42.03 3.93 50.95
N LYS A 48 -42.40 2.87 50.21
CA LYS A 48 -41.48 2.09 49.39
C LYS A 48 -40.78 2.93 48.33
N MET A 49 -41.51 3.82 47.64
CA MET A 49 -40.92 4.71 46.64
C MET A 49 -39.92 5.68 47.25
N SER A 50 -40.22 6.24 48.42
CA SER A 50 -39.31 7.14 49.12
C SER A 50 -38.03 6.42 49.55
N ALA A 51 -38.15 5.22 50.16
CA ALA A 51 -37.01 4.43 50.57
C ALA A 51 -36.13 4.03 49.36
N PHE A 52 -36.76 3.60 48.26
CA PHE A 52 -36.08 3.22 47.02
C PHE A 52 -35.30 4.37 46.37
N ARG A 53 -35.88 5.58 46.36
CA ARG A 53 -35.29 6.75 45.71
C ARG A 53 -34.05 7.28 46.42
N TYR A 54 -34.04 7.22 47.75
CA TYR A 54 -33.00 7.87 48.56
C TYR A 54 -31.97 6.90 49.15
N ALA A 55 -32.05 5.62 48.82
CA ALA A 55 -31.06 4.64 49.24
C ALA A 55 -29.70 4.91 48.58
N ARG A 56 -28.66 5.06 49.43
CA ARG A 56 -27.28 5.34 49.01
C ARG A 56 -26.65 4.16 48.25
N ASP A 57 -26.93 2.95 48.68
CA ASP A 57 -26.42 1.69 48.10
C ASP A 57 -27.41 1.10 47.07
N SER A 58 -28.09 1.96 46.30
CA SER A 58 -29.01 1.54 45.26
C SER A 58 -28.29 1.33 43.91
N LEU A 59 -28.72 0.29 43.19
CA LEU A 59 -28.29 -0.03 41.82
C LEU A 59 -29.02 0.79 40.74
N ILE A 60 -29.70 1.88 41.12
CA ILE A 60 -30.43 2.72 40.18
C ILE A 60 -29.63 3.97 39.83
N LYS A 61 -29.89 4.46 38.63
CA LYS A 61 -29.52 5.79 38.16
C LYS A 61 -30.79 6.61 38.04
N ILE A 62 -30.79 7.79 38.66
CA ILE A 62 -31.88 8.75 38.56
C ILE A 62 -31.55 9.71 37.42
N SER A 63 -32.53 9.99 36.56
CA SER A 63 -32.42 10.95 35.47
C SER A 63 -32.07 12.35 35.98
N GLY A 64 -31.50 13.20 35.13
CA GLY A 64 -31.15 14.58 35.51
C GLY A 64 -32.35 15.46 35.92
N ASP A 65 -33.55 15.12 35.44
CA ASP A 65 -34.81 15.77 35.85
C ASP A 65 -35.35 15.25 37.20
N GLY A 66 -34.74 14.21 37.76
CA GLY A 66 -35.11 13.60 39.04
C GLY A 66 -36.43 12.80 39.02
N LYS A 67 -37.09 12.64 37.86
CA LYS A 67 -38.43 12.05 37.74
C LYS A 67 -38.43 10.59 37.33
N ARG A 68 -37.34 10.13 36.72
CA ARG A 68 -37.20 8.79 36.17
C ARG A 68 -36.01 8.06 36.77
N TYR A 69 -36.06 6.75 36.67
CA TYR A 69 -34.99 5.87 37.10
C TYR A 69 -34.82 4.72 36.11
N SER A 70 -33.58 4.23 36.03
CA SER A 70 -33.21 3.02 35.30
C SER A 70 -32.18 2.25 36.13
N ILE A 71 -31.88 1.02 35.71
CA ILE A 71 -30.73 0.28 36.25
C ILE A 71 -29.44 1.01 35.86
N ASP A 72 -28.51 1.10 36.81
CA ASP A 72 -27.17 1.62 36.60
C ASP A 72 -26.23 0.45 36.29
N SER A 73 -25.88 0.27 35.02
CA SER A 73 -25.06 -0.86 34.56
C SER A 73 -23.67 -0.89 35.19
N GLU A 74 -23.07 0.28 35.47
CA GLU A 74 -21.75 0.34 36.10
C GLU A 74 -21.80 -0.16 37.53
N LYS A 75 -22.86 0.20 38.26
CA LYS A 75 -23.10 -0.29 39.62
C LYS A 75 -23.41 -1.78 39.67
N VAL A 76 -24.18 -2.29 38.70
CA VAL A 76 -24.46 -3.73 38.60
C VAL A 76 -23.17 -4.50 38.32
N ASN A 77 -22.37 -4.07 37.34
CA ASN A 77 -21.08 -4.71 37.04
C ASN A 77 -20.14 -4.69 38.26
N LEU A 78 -20.12 -3.58 39.01
CA LEU A 78 -19.33 -3.48 40.23
C LEU A 78 -19.84 -4.45 41.32
N LEU A 79 -21.16 -4.57 41.50
CA LEU A 79 -21.74 -5.52 42.45
C LEU A 79 -21.40 -6.96 42.04
N GLU A 80 -21.54 -7.29 40.76
CA GLU A 80 -21.21 -8.62 40.22
C GLU A 80 -19.74 -8.96 40.48
N ALA A 81 -18.81 -8.04 40.18
CA ALA A 81 -17.39 -8.24 40.44
C ALA A 81 -17.08 -8.42 41.94
N LEU A 82 -17.70 -7.63 42.82
CA LEU A 82 -17.49 -7.73 44.27
C LEU A 82 -18.09 -9.02 44.87
N VAL A 83 -19.21 -9.49 44.34
CA VAL A 83 -19.78 -10.78 44.73
C VAL A 83 -18.88 -11.90 44.25
N ASP A 84 -18.44 -11.82 43.00
CA ASP A 84 -17.56 -12.79 42.34
C ASP A 84 -16.19 -12.92 43.02
N GLU A 85 -15.63 -11.83 43.55
CA GLU A 85 -14.38 -11.87 44.35
C GLU A 85 -14.48 -12.81 45.56
N VAL A 86 -15.69 -13.03 46.09
CA VAL A 86 -15.92 -13.91 47.25
C VAL A 86 -16.32 -15.32 46.83
N ILE A 87 -17.16 -15.44 45.81
CA ILE A 87 -17.71 -16.74 45.39
C ILE A 87 -16.90 -17.42 44.29
N HIS A 88 -15.98 -16.70 43.65
CA HIS A 88 -15.13 -17.15 42.55
C HIS A 88 -15.94 -17.80 41.41
N PHE A 89 -17.14 -17.29 41.12
CA PHE A 89 -18.04 -17.89 40.13
C PHE A 89 -17.42 -17.85 38.73
N SER A 90 -16.74 -16.76 38.39
CA SER A 90 -16.01 -16.61 37.13
C SER A 90 -14.86 -17.61 36.96
N ASP A 91 -14.27 -18.11 38.04
CA ASP A 91 -13.22 -19.15 37.98
C ASP A 91 -13.79 -20.51 37.53
N PHE A 92 -15.09 -20.73 37.68
CA PHE A 92 -15.79 -21.95 37.27
C PHE A 92 -16.74 -21.73 36.07
N ASP A 93 -16.86 -20.50 35.58
CA ASP A 93 -17.64 -20.18 34.39
C ASP A 93 -16.86 -20.56 33.13
N TYR A 94 -17.42 -21.49 32.34
CA TYR A 94 -16.81 -21.95 31.09
C TYR A 94 -16.52 -20.81 30.10
N ARG A 95 -17.23 -19.68 30.20
CA ARG A 95 -16.99 -18.48 29.39
C ARG A 95 -15.67 -17.80 29.72
N CYS A 96 -15.21 -17.86 30.97
CA CYS A 96 -13.91 -17.33 31.40
C CYS A 96 -12.76 -18.13 30.78
N ASN A 97 -12.88 -19.45 30.73
CA ASN A 97 -11.90 -20.31 30.05
C ASN A 97 -11.86 -20.03 28.54
N GLN A 98 -13.01 -19.87 27.89
CA GLN A 98 -13.06 -19.46 26.49
C GLN A 98 -12.36 -18.11 26.28
N MET A 99 -12.64 -17.10 27.11
CA MET A 99 -11.99 -15.79 26.99
C MET A 99 -10.47 -15.88 27.14
N LYS A 100 -9.95 -16.71 28.05
CA LYS A 100 -8.51 -16.96 28.19
C LYS A 100 -7.91 -17.60 26.94
N GLU A 101 -8.56 -18.61 26.37
CA GLU A 101 -8.13 -19.24 25.11
C GLU A 101 -8.10 -18.24 23.95
N TRP A 102 -9.11 -17.37 23.85
CA TRP A 102 -9.15 -16.32 22.83
C TRP A 102 -8.05 -15.27 23.03
N GLU A 103 -7.73 -14.91 24.27
CA GLU A 103 -6.66 -13.96 24.58
C GLU A 103 -5.28 -14.53 24.23
N GLU A 104 -5.03 -15.81 24.54
CA GLU A 104 -3.81 -16.51 24.15
C GLU A 104 -3.67 -16.62 22.63
N LEU A 105 -4.76 -16.97 21.93
CA LEU A 105 -4.79 -17.04 20.47
C LEU A 105 -4.49 -15.67 19.84
N TYR A 106 -5.11 -14.61 20.36
CA TYR A 106 -4.87 -13.24 19.88
C TYR A 106 -3.41 -12.83 20.08
N ARG A 107 -2.82 -13.14 21.24
CA ARG A 107 -1.42 -12.83 21.53
C ARG A 107 -0.48 -13.54 20.55
N SER A 108 -0.68 -14.84 20.34
CA SER A 108 0.10 -15.62 19.38
C SER A 108 -0.02 -15.07 17.96
N GLN A 109 -1.22 -14.70 17.51
CA GLN A 109 -1.41 -14.11 16.19
C GLN A 109 -0.78 -12.71 16.07
N SER A 110 -0.81 -11.92 17.14
CA SER A 110 -0.21 -10.59 17.17
C SER A 110 1.32 -10.68 17.00
N GLU A 111 1.97 -11.60 17.70
CA GLU A 111 3.42 -11.85 17.59
C GLU A 111 3.79 -12.29 16.16
N GLU A 112 3.05 -13.25 15.59
CA GLU A 112 3.28 -13.66 14.19
C GLU A 112 3.08 -12.50 13.21
N THR A 113 2.08 -11.64 13.44
CA THR A 113 1.80 -10.51 12.55
C THR A 113 2.89 -9.45 12.59
N GLU A 114 3.52 -9.23 13.75
CA GLU A 114 4.68 -8.34 13.88
C GLU A 114 5.88 -8.87 13.09
N ASP A 115 6.19 -10.16 13.20
CA ASP A 115 7.27 -10.80 12.43
C ASP A 115 7.04 -10.68 10.91
N TRP A 116 5.79 -10.92 10.46
CA TRP A 116 5.40 -10.76 9.06
C TRP A 116 5.55 -9.31 8.57
N MET A 117 5.22 -8.33 9.41
CA MET A 117 5.38 -6.92 9.07
C MET A 117 6.86 -6.55 8.93
N GLU A 118 7.74 -7.02 9.82
CA GLU A 118 9.19 -6.80 9.72
C GLU A 118 9.74 -7.37 8.42
N HIS A 119 9.40 -8.62 8.09
CA HIS A 119 9.83 -9.29 6.86
C HIS A 119 9.34 -8.56 5.60
N TYR A 120 8.12 -8.04 5.62
CA TYR A 120 7.57 -7.27 4.52
C TYR A 120 8.38 -5.99 4.26
N TYR A 121 8.75 -5.25 5.32
CA TYR A 121 9.53 -4.02 5.16
C TYR A 121 10.95 -4.28 4.66
N ASP A 122 11.58 -5.36 5.12
CA ASP A 122 12.90 -5.79 4.63
C ASP A 122 12.86 -6.14 3.13
N LEU A 123 11.87 -6.93 2.72
CA LEU A 123 11.67 -7.28 1.31
C LEU A 123 11.38 -6.05 0.44
N LYS A 124 10.57 -5.12 0.96
CA LYS A 124 10.27 -3.85 0.26
C LYS A 124 11.53 -3.03 0.05
N MET A 125 12.36 -2.86 1.09
CA MET A 125 13.63 -2.14 0.98
C MET A 125 14.60 -2.83 0.01
N LEU A 126 14.67 -4.16 0.03
CA LEU A 126 15.53 -4.91 -0.88
C LEU A 126 15.11 -4.70 -2.34
N ASN A 127 13.81 -4.75 -2.61
CA ASN A 127 13.25 -4.53 -3.95
C ASN A 127 13.53 -3.09 -4.45
N GLU A 128 13.31 -2.08 -3.61
CA GLU A 128 13.61 -0.68 -3.96
C GLU A 128 15.11 -0.47 -4.28
N LYS A 129 16.01 -1.09 -3.51
CA LYS A 129 17.45 -1.08 -3.80
C LYS A 129 17.78 -1.75 -5.13
N GLN A 130 17.18 -2.89 -5.43
CA GLN A 130 17.38 -3.61 -6.70
C GLN A 130 16.87 -2.80 -7.89
N GLN A 131 15.67 -2.21 -7.81
CA GLN A 131 15.14 -1.36 -8.88
C GLN A 131 16.01 -0.14 -9.13
N THR A 132 16.48 0.52 -8.06
CA THR A 132 17.37 1.69 -8.17
C THR A 132 18.69 1.30 -8.84
N ARG A 133 19.25 0.15 -8.49
CA ARG A 133 20.48 -0.37 -9.11
C ARG A 133 20.28 -0.68 -10.60
N LEU A 134 19.21 -1.41 -10.94
CA LEU A 134 18.87 -1.74 -12.32
C LEU A 134 18.63 -0.48 -13.17
N PHE A 135 17.99 0.55 -12.59
CA PHE A 135 17.78 1.82 -13.26
C PHE A 135 19.12 2.51 -13.59
N ARG A 136 20.04 2.58 -12.61
CA ARG A 136 21.39 3.16 -12.81
C ARG A 136 22.19 2.39 -13.87
N GLU A 137 22.21 1.07 -13.79
CA GLU A 137 22.90 0.20 -14.76
C GLU A 137 22.35 0.42 -16.18
N LYS A 138 21.01 0.46 -16.34
CA LYS A 138 20.39 0.79 -17.63
C LYS A 138 20.74 2.18 -18.13
N GLN A 139 20.87 3.17 -17.24
CA GLN A 139 21.21 4.54 -17.61
C GLN A 139 22.66 4.65 -18.09
N GLU A 140 23.61 3.96 -17.44
CA GLU A 140 25.00 3.91 -17.88
C GLU A 140 25.13 3.18 -19.23
N ILE A 141 24.43 2.05 -19.41
CA ILE A 141 24.41 1.34 -20.71
C ILE A 141 23.91 2.27 -21.83
N ARG A 142 22.83 3.04 -21.60
CA ARG A 142 22.32 4.00 -22.58
C ARG A 142 23.33 5.11 -22.87
N LYS A 143 24.02 5.61 -21.85
CA LYS A 143 25.03 6.66 -21.99
C LYS A 143 26.22 6.18 -22.82
N ASP A 144 26.68 4.96 -22.60
CA ASP A 144 27.78 4.37 -23.38
C ASP A 144 27.34 4.03 -24.80
N SER A 145 26.11 3.55 -24.99
CA SER A 145 25.51 3.38 -26.32
C SER A 145 25.45 4.71 -27.10
N ALA A 146 25.02 5.79 -26.45
CA ALA A 146 24.95 7.12 -27.06
C ALA A 146 26.33 7.65 -27.47
N LYS A 147 27.37 7.42 -26.65
CA LYS A 147 28.76 7.77 -27.03
C LYS A 147 29.22 6.98 -28.25
N ALA A 148 28.94 5.67 -28.30
CA ALA A 148 29.31 4.83 -29.42
C ALA A 148 28.63 5.28 -30.72
N ILE A 149 27.32 5.56 -30.67
CA ILE A 149 26.55 6.09 -31.80
C ILE A 149 27.10 7.45 -32.26
N ALA A 150 27.42 8.36 -31.33
CA ALA A 150 27.99 9.66 -31.67
C ALA A 150 29.34 9.51 -32.41
N GLY A 151 30.22 8.61 -31.94
CA GLY A 151 31.49 8.32 -32.60
C GLY A 151 31.32 7.75 -34.01
N ILE A 152 30.36 6.84 -34.22
CA ILE A 152 30.05 6.34 -35.57
C ILE A 152 29.48 7.45 -36.45
N SER A 153 28.56 8.25 -35.93
CA SER A 153 27.96 9.36 -36.68
C SER A 153 29.02 10.35 -37.16
N GLU A 154 30.05 10.61 -36.35
CA GLU A 154 31.18 11.45 -36.73
C GLU A 154 32.01 10.80 -37.86
N LYS A 155 32.32 9.51 -37.76
CA LYS A 155 33.01 8.75 -38.82
C LYS A 155 32.21 8.78 -40.13
N VAL A 156 30.89 8.57 -40.08
CA VAL A 156 30.00 8.62 -41.25
C VAL A 156 30.00 10.00 -41.89
N MET A 157 29.93 11.07 -41.10
CA MET A 157 30.01 12.45 -41.59
C MET A 157 31.35 12.75 -42.26
N LEU A 158 32.47 12.30 -41.68
CA LEU A 158 33.80 12.44 -42.28
C LEU A 158 33.89 11.70 -43.62
N LEU A 159 33.38 10.47 -43.67
CA LEU A 159 33.35 9.67 -44.88
C LEU A 159 32.49 10.33 -45.97
N ALA A 160 31.29 10.81 -45.62
CA ALA A 160 30.42 11.52 -46.55
C ALA A 160 31.08 12.78 -47.13
N ASN A 161 31.72 13.59 -46.27
CA ASN A 161 32.46 14.77 -46.70
C ASN A 161 33.66 14.43 -47.61
N ASP A 162 34.36 13.33 -47.35
CA ASP A 162 35.46 12.86 -48.20
C ASP A 162 34.93 12.35 -49.56
N CYS A 163 33.81 11.63 -49.56
CA CYS A 163 33.12 11.19 -50.77
C CYS A 163 32.71 12.39 -51.63
N ASP A 164 32.09 13.41 -51.03
CA ASP A 164 31.66 14.63 -51.73
C ASP A 164 32.84 15.37 -52.34
N LYS A 165 33.95 15.53 -51.61
CA LYS A 165 35.18 16.15 -52.15
C LYS A 165 35.76 15.35 -53.31
N ARG A 166 35.76 14.02 -53.23
CA ARG A 166 36.26 13.15 -54.30
C ARG A 166 35.34 13.18 -55.53
N LEU A 167 34.03 13.22 -55.34
CA LEU A 167 33.04 13.43 -56.41
C LEU A 167 33.28 14.77 -57.12
N GLN A 168 33.46 15.86 -56.38
CA GLN A 168 33.79 17.18 -56.95
C GLN A 168 35.09 17.14 -57.76
N ASN A 169 36.13 16.43 -57.30
CA ASN A 169 37.38 16.28 -58.05
C ASN A 169 37.20 15.46 -59.34
N LEU A 170 36.34 14.43 -59.33
CA LEU A 170 36.01 13.66 -60.53
C LEU A 170 35.20 14.48 -61.53
N GLU A 171 34.22 15.24 -61.07
CA GLU A 171 33.47 16.18 -61.92
C GLU A 171 34.41 17.21 -62.55
N GLN A 172 35.35 17.77 -61.79
CA GLN A 172 36.37 18.69 -62.32
C GLN A 172 37.31 18.03 -63.34
N ARG A 173 37.64 16.74 -63.17
CA ARG A 173 38.37 15.96 -64.19
C ARG A 173 37.56 15.78 -65.47
N ASP A 174 36.26 15.50 -65.37
CA ASP A 174 35.34 15.46 -66.52
C ASP A 174 35.29 16.81 -67.26
N PHE A 175 35.44 17.94 -66.55
CA PHE A 175 35.59 19.25 -67.18
C PHE A 175 36.96 19.44 -67.87
N MET A 176 38.05 18.88 -67.33
CA MET A 176 39.37 18.86 -67.98
C MET A 176 39.38 17.95 -69.22
N GLU A 177 38.63 16.86 -69.21
CA GLU A 177 38.46 15.96 -70.37
C GLU A 177 37.60 16.55 -71.50
N LYS A 178 36.86 17.65 -71.26
CA LYS A 178 36.17 18.37 -72.35
C LYS A 178 37.13 18.94 -73.41
N GLY A 179 38.43 19.02 -73.12
CA GLY A 179 39.48 19.33 -74.09
C GLY A 179 39.94 18.16 -74.97
N LEU A 180 39.54 16.92 -74.66
CA LEU A 180 39.94 15.73 -75.42
C LEU A 180 39.01 15.46 -76.62
N PRO A 181 39.50 14.86 -77.71
CA PRO A 181 38.65 14.38 -78.81
C PRO A 181 37.60 13.38 -78.30
N PHE A 182 36.40 13.40 -78.88
CA PHE A 182 35.23 12.61 -78.43
C PHE A 182 35.53 11.10 -78.23
N ILE A 183 36.34 10.52 -79.12
CA ILE A 183 36.72 9.09 -79.07
C ILE A 183 37.54 8.75 -77.81
N GLU A 184 38.40 9.66 -77.35
CA GLU A 184 39.19 9.41 -76.14
C GLU A 184 38.34 9.53 -74.88
N ARG A 185 37.39 10.47 -74.85
CA ARG A 185 36.38 10.58 -73.78
C ARG A 185 35.54 9.32 -73.67
N VAL A 186 35.08 8.77 -74.79
CA VAL A 186 34.30 7.53 -74.82
C VAL A 186 35.15 6.35 -74.31
N LYS A 187 36.43 6.26 -74.70
CA LYS A 187 37.34 5.21 -74.21
C LYS A 187 37.55 5.28 -72.70
N ILE A 188 37.83 6.46 -72.15
CA ILE A 188 38.07 6.64 -70.72
C ILE A 188 36.80 6.33 -69.92
N PHE A 189 35.63 6.79 -70.40
CA PHE A 189 34.34 6.46 -69.79
C PHE A 189 34.10 4.94 -69.71
N PHE A 190 34.33 4.19 -70.79
CA PHE A 190 34.19 2.73 -70.78
C PHE A 190 35.24 2.06 -69.88
N GLN A 191 36.48 2.54 -69.86
CA GLN A 191 37.53 2.01 -68.99
C GLN A 191 37.25 2.23 -67.50
N MET A 192 36.64 3.36 -67.14
CA MET A 192 36.18 3.63 -65.77
C MET A 192 34.96 2.78 -65.40
N LYS A 193 33.95 2.68 -66.28
CA LYS A 193 32.72 1.91 -66.02
C LYS A 193 32.94 0.39 -65.99
N LEU A 194 33.94 -0.12 -66.71
CA LEU A 194 34.33 -1.53 -66.71
C LEU A 194 35.41 -1.86 -65.66
N GLY A 195 35.80 -0.90 -64.81
CA GLY A 195 36.79 -1.11 -63.73
C GLY A 195 38.22 -1.38 -64.22
N LEU A 196 38.53 -1.03 -65.48
CA LEU A 196 39.83 -1.26 -66.12
C LEU A 196 40.88 -0.20 -65.74
N ILE A 197 40.43 0.95 -65.25
CA ILE A 197 41.29 1.92 -64.56
C ILE A 197 40.95 1.81 -63.07
N PRO A 198 41.85 1.29 -62.22
CA PRO A 198 41.62 1.26 -60.78
C PRO A 198 41.66 2.69 -60.26
N ILE A 199 40.49 3.24 -59.97
CA ILE A 199 40.40 4.45 -59.15
C ILE A 199 40.64 3.97 -57.72
N ASN A 200 41.90 4.01 -57.29
CA ASN A 200 42.30 3.56 -55.94
C ASN A 200 41.47 4.23 -54.84
N GLU A 201 40.94 5.43 -55.10
CA GLU A 201 40.03 6.11 -54.19
C GLU A 201 38.70 5.36 -53.96
N TYR A 202 38.12 4.69 -54.97
CA TYR A 202 36.87 3.92 -54.82
C TYR A 202 37.05 2.64 -54.01
N ARG A 203 38.15 1.89 -54.25
CA ARG A 203 38.47 0.68 -53.47
C ARG A 203 38.68 0.98 -51.99
N LYS A 204 39.33 2.11 -51.69
CA LYS A 204 39.54 2.55 -50.31
C LYS A 204 38.21 2.94 -49.64
N MET A 205 37.32 3.60 -50.38
CA MET A 205 36.00 3.98 -49.91
C MET A 205 35.11 2.76 -49.61
N GLU A 206 35.12 1.74 -50.47
CA GLU A 206 34.40 0.48 -50.22
C GLU A 206 34.87 -0.18 -48.92
N LEU A 207 36.17 -0.27 -48.69
CA LEU A 207 36.74 -0.85 -47.46
C LEU A 207 36.32 -0.08 -46.20
N GLU A 208 36.36 1.26 -46.25
CA GLU A 208 35.95 2.11 -45.12
C GLU A 208 34.44 2.01 -44.84
N VAL A 209 33.60 1.89 -45.89
CA VAL A 209 32.15 1.65 -45.75
C VAL A 209 31.88 0.29 -45.12
N PHE A 210 32.59 -0.77 -45.53
CA PHE A 210 32.42 -2.09 -44.94
C PHE A 210 32.84 -2.11 -43.46
N GLN A 211 33.92 -1.42 -43.09
CA GLN A 211 34.33 -1.30 -41.68
C GLN A 211 33.27 -0.62 -40.81
N VAL A 212 32.70 0.50 -41.27
CA VAL A 212 31.62 1.19 -40.53
C VAL A 212 30.37 0.32 -40.43
N SER A 213 30.04 -0.44 -41.49
CA SER A 213 28.93 -1.39 -41.47
C SER A 213 29.12 -2.52 -40.46
N ASP A 214 30.35 -3.03 -40.31
CA ASP A 214 30.63 -4.11 -39.36
C ASP A 214 30.62 -3.60 -37.90
N GLU A 215 31.14 -2.38 -37.65
CA GLU A 215 31.03 -1.72 -36.33
C GLU A 215 29.55 -1.51 -35.92
N LEU A 216 28.67 -1.13 -36.86
CA LEU A 216 27.23 -0.98 -36.60
C LEU A 216 26.56 -2.30 -36.22
N LYS A 217 26.95 -3.42 -36.85
CA LYS A 217 26.42 -4.75 -36.52
C LYS A 217 26.87 -5.21 -35.12
N GLU A 218 28.10 -4.92 -34.72
CA GLU A 218 28.57 -5.25 -33.37
C GLU A 218 27.81 -4.46 -32.30
N ILE A 219 27.51 -3.18 -32.53
CA ILE A 219 26.70 -2.39 -31.59
C ILE A 219 25.28 -2.94 -31.51
N GLN A 220 24.67 -3.33 -32.63
CA GLN A 220 23.35 -3.95 -32.61
C GLN A 220 23.33 -5.24 -31.78
N LYS A 221 24.37 -6.07 -31.88
CA LYS A 221 24.51 -7.29 -31.07
C LYS A 221 24.73 -6.99 -29.58
N ASN A 222 25.54 -5.99 -29.25
CA ASN A 222 25.91 -5.68 -27.88
C ASN A 222 24.81 -4.92 -27.10
N PHE A 223 23.94 -4.18 -27.79
CA PHE A 223 22.97 -3.28 -27.15
C PHE A 223 21.51 -3.49 -27.57
N GLY A 224 21.26 -4.21 -28.66
CA GLY A 224 19.92 -4.40 -29.23
C GLY A 224 19.08 -5.51 -28.58
N GLY A 225 19.71 -6.43 -27.86
CA GLY A 225 19.07 -7.69 -27.47
C GLY A 225 18.88 -8.60 -28.68
N GLU A 226 19.26 -9.87 -28.55
CA GLU A 226 18.83 -10.90 -29.49
C GLU A 226 17.30 -11.07 -29.34
N ASP A 227 16.55 -10.82 -30.42
CA ASP A 227 15.25 -11.47 -30.62
C ASP A 227 15.49 -12.94 -31.02
#